data_AF-F4H7N3-F1
#
_entry.id   AF-F4H7N3-F1
#
_cell.length_a   1.000
_cell.length_b   1.000
_cell.length_c   1.000
_cell.angle_alpha   90.00
_cell.angle_beta   90.00
_cell.angle_gamma   90.00
#
_symmetry.space_group_name_H-M   'P 1'
#
loop_
_entity.id
_entity.type
_entity.pdbx_description
1 polymer ?
#
loop_
_entity_poly.entity_id
_entity_poly.type
_entity_poly.pdbx_seq_one_letter_code
_entity_poly.pdbx_strand_id
1 'polypeptide(L)'
;MHSLSDLSLGAVVAAALAEVRHDTGDSPVPHVVELQRRATAEVLDLALRWTASDDPDAWELGVSVLRELGPADPVGRRPFSDRVVPHLLGLLDGSDDPARERSLLQALAYNGAREAVGRFLDRVDHPDDGVRTTVAFQLPYLTDPDDPATEVLDALEHLTADPDADVRHYALYALVQEGGFVVDPPRALLVARRLVDDPDDQVRDLAAAHSGERIATPLGPLAISLTCGGVPLGLPSATSVLPSGARTARWDDVGGLTVDALVVPYTYENELLEHPQCTCWGIEWRMHARADTGPIRVDAQLPDGMEGGPGGGWHLAATHFDDDEHTLTVGGPHHDAFEDELRAGLHALSWQGSFTWDDPYGPLENPRGLSWLLPALLAGESAATHVAVAWTRLGPEKADDATEWAVEVTRASLRQDAGVEEHGRTV
;
A
#
# COMPACT_ATOMS: atom_id res chain seq x y z
N MET A 1 15.90 2.69 -45.20
CA MET A 1 16.23 1.72 -44.14
C MET A 1 15.31 0.53 -44.36
N HIS A 2 15.83 -0.66 -44.65
CA HIS A 2 14.97 -1.85 -44.80
C HIS A 2 14.32 -2.16 -43.45
N SER A 3 13.04 -2.54 -43.45
CA SER A 3 12.38 -2.95 -42.22
C SER A 3 13.00 -4.26 -41.74
N LEU A 4 13.20 -4.43 -40.42
CA LEU A 4 13.70 -5.69 -39.86
C LEU A 4 12.78 -6.87 -40.23
N SER A 5 11.49 -6.60 -40.39
CA SER A 5 10.48 -7.55 -40.89
C SER A 5 10.79 -8.13 -42.27
N ASP A 6 11.58 -7.43 -43.09
CA ASP A 6 11.90 -7.84 -44.45
C ASP A 6 13.14 -8.75 -44.52
N LEU A 7 13.88 -8.86 -43.41
CA LEU A 7 15.06 -9.72 -43.31
C LEU A 7 14.66 -11.20 -43.24
N SER A 8 15.44 -12.05 -43.91
CA SER A 8 15.30 -13.50 -43.78
C SER A 8 15.52 -13.93 -42.33
N LEU A 9 14.86 -15.00 -41.89
CA LEU A 9 15.01 -15.50 -40.52
C LEU A 9 16.48 -15.76 -40.18
N GLY A 10 17.25 -16.37 -41.08
CA GLY A 10 18.67 -16.61 -40.87
C GLY A 10 19.50 -15.34 -40.67
N ALA A 11 19.17 -14.24 -41.35
CA ALA A 11 19.84 -12.96 -41.17
C ALA A 11 19.52 -12.33 -39.79
N VAL A 12 18.25 -12.38 -39.38
CA VAL A 12 17.83 -11.91 -38.04
C VAL A 12 18.50 -12.73 -36.94
N VAL A 13 18.55 -14.06 -37.08
CA VAL A 13 19.21 -14.95 -36.11
C VAL A 13 20.69 -14.64 -35.95
N ALA A 14 21.42 -14.49 -37.07
CA ALA A 14 22.84 -14.20 -37.01
C ALA A 14 23.13 -12.85 -36.32
N ALA A 15 22.28 -11.85 -36.56
CA ALA A 15 22.38 -10.55 -35.92
C ALA A 15 21.99 -10.62 -34.43
N ALA A 16 20.94 -11.34 -34.06
CA ALA A 16 20.52 -11.53 -32.67
C ALA A 16 21.59 -12.24 -31.83
N LEU A 17 22.26 -13.25 -32.38
CA LEU A 17 23.41 -13.90 -31.72
C LEU A 17 24.62 -12.97 -31.57
N ALA A 18 24.78 -11.98 -32.46
CA ALA A 18 25.81 -10.97 -32.32
C ALA A 18 25.43 -9.95 -31.24
N GLU A 19 24.14 -9.60 -31.11
CA GLU A 19 23.63 -8.73 -30.05
C GLU A 19 23.88 -9.34 -28.67
N VAL A 20 23.44 -10.59 -28.44
CA VAL A 20 23.65 -11.28 -27.15
C VAL A 20 25.14 -11.36 -26.77
N ARG A 21 26.02 -11.64 -27.74
CA ARG A 21 27.48 -11.73 -27.51
C ARG A 21 28.14 -10.43 -27.06
N HIS A 22 27.59 -9.30 -27.50
CA HIS A 22 28.16 -7.99 -27.20
C HIS A 22 27.28 -7.22 -26.21
N ASP A 23 26.31 -7.89 -25.59
CA ASP A 23 25.41 -7.24 -24.68
C ASP A 23 26.16 -6.81 -23.40
N THR A 24 25.96 -5.55 -23.04
CA THR A 24 26.49 -4.93 -21.83
C THR A 24 25.37 -4.56 -20.86
N GLY A 25 24.15 -5.03 -21.08
CA GLY A 25 22.94 -4.78 -20.27
C GLY A 25 22.06 -3.65 -20.80
N ASP A 26 22.66 -2.57 -21.31
CA ASP A 26 21.94 -1.38 -21.82
C ASP A 26 21.92 -1.28 -23.35
N SER A 27 22.49 -2.27 -24.06
CA SER A 27 22.59 -2.22 -25.51
C SER A 27 21.24 -2.54 -26.16
N PRO A 28 20.81 -1.79 -27.20
CA PRO A 28 19.58 -2.13 -27.90
C PRO A 28 19.74 -3.48 -28.62
N VAL A 29 18.74 -4.36 -28.45
CA VAL A 29 18.69 -5.71 -29.04
C VAL A 29 17.56 -5.88 -30.08
N PRO A 30 17.51 -5.04 -31.14
CA PRO A 30 16.38 -5.01 -32.06
C PRO A 30 16.17 -6.32 -32.85
N HIS A 31 17.21 -7.13 -33.08
CA HIS A 31 17.04 -8.41 -33.78
C HIS A 31 16.49 -9.50 -32.86
N VAL A 32 16.85 -9.50 -31.57
CA VAL A 32 16.17 -10.33 -30.55
C VAL A 32 14.68 -10.00 -30.50
N VAL A 33 14.34 -8.71 -30.42
CA VAL A 33 12.94 -8.25 -30.39
C VAL A 33 12.21 -8.65 -31.69
N GLU A 34 12.86 -8.56 -32.84
CA GLU A 34 12.27 -9.02 -34.10
C GLU A 34 11.98 -10.53 -34.09
N LEU A 35 12.86 -11.36 -33.51
CA LEU A 35 12.59 -12.80 -33.33
C LEU A 35 11.39 -13.03 -32.40
N GLN A 36 11.32 -12.32 -31.28
CA GLN A 36 10.20 -12.38 -30.33
C GLN A 36 8.87 -12.01 -31.00
N ARG A 37 8.85 -11.02 -31.91
CA ARG A 37 7.65 -10.65 -32.66
C ARG A 37 7.22 -11.72 -33.69
N ARG A 38 8.15 -12.53 -34.21
CA ARG A 38 7.88 -13.60 -35.18
C ARG A 38 7.41 -14.87 -34.47
N ALA A 39 6.22 -14.83 -33.87
CA ALA A 39 5.61 -15.97 -33.18
C ALA A 39 5.14 -17.09 -34.14
N THR A 40 6.09 -17.75 -34.79
CA THR A 40 5.87 -18.87 -35.70
C THR A 40 6.44 -20.17 -35.12
N ALA A 41 5.93 -21.31 -35.60
CA ALA A 41 6.46 -22.62 -35.19
C ALA A 41 7.95 -22.79 -35.54
N GLU A 42 8.43 -22.16 -36.61
CA GLU A 42 9.84 -22.20 -37.01
C GLU A 42 10.74 -21.49 -35.98
N VAL A 43 10.33 -20.33 -35.49
CA VAL A 43 11.07 -19.59 -34.45
C VAL A 43 11.02 -20.31 -33.11
N LEU A 44 9.86 -20.87 -32.75
CA LEU A 44 9.73 -21.73 -31.58
C LEU A 44 10.70 -22.91 -31.63
N ASP A 45 10.71 -23.66 -32.73
CA ASP A 45 11.55 -24.85 -32.86
C ASP A 45 13.05 -24.48 -32.87
N LEU A 46 13.42 -23.30 -33.35
CA LEU A 46 14.78 -22.77 -33.23
C LEU A 46 15.14 -22.47 -31.77
N ALA A 47 14.27 -21.73 -31.06
CA ALA A 47 14.50 -21.35 -29.67
C ALA A 47 14.62 -22.58 -28.77
N LEU A 48 13.74 -23.57 -28.93
CA LEU A 48 13.82 -24.86 -28.23
C LEU A 48 15.15 -25.58 -28.50
N ARG A 49 15.63 -25.61 -29.76
CA ARG A 49 16.95 -26.19 -30.08
C ARG A 49 18.09 -25.44 -29.42
N TRP A 50 18.04 -24.11 -29.38
CA TRP A 50 19.10 -23.31 -28.77
C TRP A 50 19.19 -23.50 -27.26
N THR A 51 18.07 -23.70 -26.56
CA THR A 51 18.09 -24.04 -25.13
C THR A 51 18.71 -25.41 -24.81
N ALA A 52 18.94 -26.25 -25.82
CA ALA A 52 19.69 -27.51 -25.70
C ALA A 52 21.16 -27.38 -26.17
N SER A 53 21.61 -26.18 -26.53
CA SER A 53 22.97 -25.91 -26.97
C SER A 53 23.93 -25.78 -25.79
N ASP A 54 25.16 -26.26 -25.95
CA ASP A 54 26.25 -26.01 -25.01
C ASP A 54 26.84 -24.59 -25.17
N ASP A 55 26.53 -23.90 -26.28
CA ASP A 55 26.91 -22.50 -26.50
C ASP A 55 26.05 -21.58 -25.60
N PRO A 56 26.65 -20.88 -24.62
CA PRO A 56 25.91 -20.05 -23.67
C PRO A 56 25.16 -18.90 -24.35
N ASP A 57 25.71 -18.33 -25.44
CA ASP A 57 25.06 -17.22 -26.16
C ASP A 57 23.81 -17.72 -26.88
N ALA A 58 23.89 -18.92 -27.47
CA ALA A 58 22.75 -19.56 -28.09
C ALA A 58 21.70 -19.92 -27.05
N TRP A 59 22.11 -20.51 -25.91
CA TRP A 59 21.21 -20.86 -24.82
C TRP A 59 20.43 -19.64 -24.32
N GLU A 60 21.12 -18.54 -24.04
CA GLU A 60 20.52 -17.29 -23.56
C GLU A 60 19.57 -16.69 -24.60
N LEU A 61 19.96 -16.66 -25.88
CA LEU A 61 19.06 -16.24 -26.96
C LEU A 61 17.81 -17.13 -27.03
N GLY A 62 17.97 -18.44 -26.86
CA GLY A 62 16.86 -19.40 -26.81
C GLY A 62 15.86 -19.05 -25.72
N VAL A 63 16.34 -18.88 -24.48
CA VAL A 63 15.48 -18.54 -23.33
C VAL A 63 14.84 -17.16 -23.52
N SER A 64 15.59 -16.16 -23.97
CA SER A 64 15.10 -14.79 -24.23
C SER A 64 14.00 -14.75 -25.29
N VAL A 65 14.13 -15.55 -26.36
CA VAL A 65 13.06 -15.70 -27.36
C VAL A 65 11.85 -16.40 -26.75
N LEU A 66 12.03 -17.50 -26.01
CA LEU A 66 10.91 -18.23 -25.37
C LEU A 66 10.17 -17.39 -24.32
N ARG A 67 10.86 -16.49 -23.61
CA ARG A 67 10.27 -15.57 -22.62
C ARG A 67 9.21 -14.66 -23.25
N GLU A 68 9.45 -14.17 -24.47
CA GLU A 68 8.65 -13.09 -25.06
C GLU A 68 8.11 -13.40 -26.47
N LEU A 69 7.99 -14.68 -26.84
CA LEU A 69 7.55 -15.10 -28.17
C LEU A 69 6.08 -14.74 -28.43
N GLY A 70 5.86 -13.60 -29.08
CA GLY A 70 4.55 -13.06 -29.40
C GLY A 70 3.88 -12.35 -28.22
N PRO A 71 2.78 -11.63 -28.51
CA PRO A 71 2.05 -10.90 -27.47
C PRO A 71 1.35 -11.84 -26.50
N ALA A 72 1.32 -11.47 -25.22
CA ALA A 72 0.50 -12.16 -24.23
C ALA A 72 -1.00 -11.92 -24.49
N ASP A 73 -1.82 -12.91 -24.16
CA ASP A 73 -3.27 -12.80 -24.13
C ASP A 73 -3.75 -12.13 -22.82
N PRO A 74 -5.06 -11.88 -22.64
CA PRO A 74 -5.57 -11.22 -21.43
C PRO A 74 -5.31 -11.96 -20.12
N VAL A 75 -4.97 -13.25 -20.15
CA VAL A 75 -4.62 -14.04 -18.96
C VAL A 75 -3.10 -14.19 -18.79
N GLY A 76 -2.32 -13.46 -19.58
CA GLY A 76 -0.85 -13.43 -19.52
C GLY A 76 -0.16 -14.55 -20.28
N ARG A 77 -0.89 -15.43 -20.99
CA ARG A 77 -0.28 -16.53 -21.76
C ARG A 77 0.20 -16.05 -23.11
N ARG A 78 1.37 -16.52 -23.52
CA ARG A 78 1.94 -16.24 -24.85
C ARG A 78 1.67 -17.38 -25.82
N PRO A 79 1.73 -17.13 -27.15
CA PRO A 79 1.73 -18.18 -28.15
C PRO A 79 2.65 -19.34 -27.77
N PHE A 80 2.15 -20.56 -27.94
CA PHE A 80 2.89 -21.81 -27.66
C PHE A 80 3.24 -22.07 -26.19
N SER A 81 2.65 -21.34 -25.23
CA SER A 81 2.88 -21.58 -23.78
C SER A 81 2.67 -23.04 -23.37
N ASP A 82 1.76 -23.76 -24.03
CA ASP A 82 1.48 -25.19 -23.85
C ASP A 82 2.71 -26.09 -24.12
N ARG A 83 3.63 -25.64 -24.98
CA ARG A 83 4.91 -26.30 -25.26
C ARG A 83 6.07 -25.66 -24.50
N VAL A 84 6.07 -24.34 -24.39
CA VAL A 84 7.18 -23.57 -23.79
C VAL A 84 7.27 -23.80 -22.30
N VAL A 85 6.15 -23.74 -21.57
CA VAL A 85 6.17 -23.84 -20.10
C VAL A 85 6.66 -25.20 -19.60
N PRO A 86 6.15 -26.35 -20.09
CA PRO A 86 6.69 -27.65 -19.68
C PRO A 86 8.17 -27.82 -20.00
N HIS A 87 8.64 -27.24 -21.11
CA HIS A 87 10.05 -27.26 -21.50
C HIS A 87 10.92 -26.46 -20.53
N LEU A 88 10.53 -25.22 -20.21
CA LEU A 88 11.23 -24.36 -19.26
C LEU A 88 11.25 -24.97 -17.85
N LEU A 89 10.15 -25.59 -17.40
CA LEU A 89 10.08 -26.31 -16.13
C LEU A 89 11.09 -27.48 -16.09
N GLY A 90 11.20 -28.23 -17.19
CA GLY A 90 12.17 -29.33 -17.31
C GLY A 90 13.62 -28.85 -17.29
N LEU A 91 13.92 -27.69 -17.89
CA LEU A 91 15.25 -27.07 -17.79
C LEU A 91 15.55 -26.58 -16.36
N LEU A 92 14.56 -25.99 -15.69
CA LEU A 92 14.71 -25.49 -14.33
C LEU A 92 14.97 -26.61 -13.31
N ASP A 93 14.34 -27.78 -13.50
CA ASP A 93 14.56 -28.97 -12.66
C ASP A 93 15.96 -29.57 -12.75
N GLY A 94 16.66 -29.31 -13.86
CA GLY A 94 18.00 -29.84 -14.12
C GLY A 94 19.10 -28.80 -14.02
N SER A 95 18.79 -27.57 -13.60
CA SER A 95 19.75 -26.48 -13.49
C SER A 95 20.19 -26.32 -12.03
N ASP A 96 21.51 -26.22 -11.83
CA ASP A 96 22.14 -25.81 -10.57
C ASP A 96 22.90 -24.47 -10.74
N ASP A 97 22.78 -23.83 -11.91
CA ASP A 97 23.43 -22.54 -12.22
C ASP A 97 22.48 -21.38 -11.92
N PRO A 98 22.77 -20.54 -10.91
CA PRO A 98 21.89 -19.44 -10.52
C PRO A 98 21.60 -18.46 -11.65
N ALA A 99 22.54 -18.22 -12.57
CA ALA A 99 22.29 -17.33 -13.70
C ALA A 99 21.22 -17.91 -14.65
N ARG A 100 21.30 -19.21 -14.92
CA ARG A 100 20.31 -19.90 -15.75
C ARG A 100 18.96 -19.99 -15.06
N GLU A 101 18.94 -20.28 -13.76
CA GLU A 101 17.70 -20.33 -12.98
C GLU A 101 16.95 -18.98 -13.03
N ARG A 102 17.65 -17.86 -12.89
CA ARG A 102 17.05 -16.52 -13.04
C ARG A 102 16.41 -16.32 -14.41
N SER A 103 17.11 -16.62 -15.50
CA SER A 103 16.58 -16.50 -16.86
C SER A 103 15.35 -17.39 -17.07
N LEU A 104 15.37 -18.63 -16.54
CA LEU A 104 14.25 -19.57 -16.64
C LEU A 104 13.03 -19.15 -15.82
N LEU A 105 13.23 -18.66 -14.59
CA LEU A 105 12.15 -18.12 -13.75
C LEU A 105 11.49 -16.92 -14.41
N GLN A 106 12.28 -15.96 -14.92
CA GLN A 106 11.75 -14.85 -15.70
C GLN A 106 10.95 -15.34 -16.92
N ALA A 107 11.49 -16.32 -17.66
CA ALA A 107 10.79 -16.91 -18.80
C ALA A 107 9.43 -17.52 -18.43
N LEU A 108 9.34 -18.22 -17.30
CA LEU A 108 8.09 -18.79 -16.79
C LEU A 108 7.08 -17.71 -16.41
N ALA A 109 7.51 -16.66 -15.70
CA ALA A 109 6.64 -15.56 -15.28
C ALA A 109 6.07 -14.77 -16.47
N TYR A 110 6.89 -14.45 -17.47
CA TYR A 110 6.44 -13.79 -18.69
C TYR A 110 5.49 -14.64 -19.56
N ASN A 111 5.46 -15.96 -19.34
CA ASN A 111 4.52 -16.88 -19.96
C ASN A 111 3.27 -17.13 -19.08
N GLY A 112 3.07 -16.37 -18.00
CA GLY A 112 1.93 -16.50 -17.10
C GLY A 112 1.82 -17.90 -16.47
N ALA A 113 2.95 -18.56 -16.21
CA ALA A 113 3.01 -19.95 -15.78
C ALA A 113 2.60 -20.14 -14.31
N ARG A 114 1.32 -20.00 -13.99
CA ARG A 114 0.76 -20.20 -12.64
C ARG A 114 1.10 -21.57 -12.04
N GLU A 115 1.23 -22.60 -12.88
CA GLU A 115 1.69 -23.93 -12.48
C GLU A 115 3.14 -23.97 -11.98
N ALA A 116 3.92 -22.92 -12.21
CA ALA A 116 5.30 -22.80 -11.75
C ALA A 116 5.43 -22.25 -10.32
N VAL A 117 4.34 -21.81 -9.67
CA VAL A 117 4.38 -21.21 -8.31
C VAL A 117 5.20 -22.06 -7.33
N GLY A 118 5.00 -23.37 -7.30
CA GLY A 118 5.77 -24.27 -6.42
C GLY A 118 7.29 -24.17 -6.63
N ARG A 119 7.75 -23.99 -7.87
CA ARG A 119 9.19 -23.88 -8.19
C ARG A 119 9.81 -22.56 -7.78
N PHE A 120 9.00 -21.50 -7.68
CA PHE A 120 9.41 -20.23 -7.10
C PHE A 120 9.47 -20.34 -5.58
N LEU A 121 8.47 -20.97 -4.96
CA LEU A 121 8.44 -21.19 -3.51
C LEU A 121 9.62 -22.03 -3.02
N ASP A 122 10.03 -23.04 -3.78
CA ASP A 122 11.22 -23.86 -3.49
C ASP A 122 12.55 -23.04 -3.47
N ARG A 123 12.53 -21.80 -3.97
CA ARG A 123 13.70 -20.93 -4.15
C ARG A 123 13.67 -19.66 -3.31
N VAL A 124 12.69 -19.52 -2.41
CA VAL A 124 12.59 -18.37 -1.50
C VAL A 124 13.85 -18.21 -0.64
N ASP A 125 14.48 -19.31 -0.23
CA ASP A 125 15.72 -19.32 0.56
C ASP A 125 16.98 -19.64 -0.28
N HIS A 126 16.92 -19.41 -1.60
CA HIS A 126 18.03 -19.76 -2.48
C HIS A 126 19.32 -19.00 -2.09
N PRO A 127 20.51 -19.64 -2.10
CA PRO A 127 21.75 -18.99 -1.63
C PRO A 127 22.19 -17.78 -2.47
N ASP A 128 21.88 -17.79 -3.76
CA ASP A 128 22.09 -16.65 -4.67
C ASP A 128 21.01 -15.59 -4.47
N ASP A 129 21.42 -14.36 -4.17
CA ASP A 129 20.55 -13.19 -4.02
C ASP A 129 19.78 -12.88 -5.29
N GLY A 130 20.42 -12.92 -6.46
CA GLY A 130 19.76 -12.69 -7.74
C GLY A 130 18.58 -13.63 -8.01
N VAL A 131 18.67 -14.90 -7.58
CA VAL A 131 17.54 -15.85 -7.65
C VAL A 131 16.43 -15.40 -6.69
N ARG A 132 16.75 -15.05 -5.44
CA ARG A 132 15.75 -14.55 -4.48
C ARG A 132 15.10 -13.24 -4.95
N THR A 133 15.86 -12.33 -5.57
CA THR A 133 15.36 -11.09 -6.17
C THR A 133 14.41 -11.40 -7.33
N THR A 134 14.77 -12.38 -8.17
CA THR A 134 13.89 -12.84 -9.25
C THR A 134 12.60 -13.44 -8.69
N VAL A 135 12.66 -14.20 -7.60
CA VAL A 135 11.48 -14.73 -6.92
C VAL A 135 10.61 -13.61 -6.38
N ALA A 136 11.17 -12.68 -5.59
CA ALA A 136 10.45 -11.55 -5.02
C ALA A 136 9.76 -10.70 -6.10
N PHE A 137 10.44 -10.44 -7.21
CA PHE A 137 9.92 -9.62 -8.29
C PHE A 137 8.87 -10.32 -9.15
N GLN A 138 9.05 -11.60 -9.45
CA GLN A 138 8.24 -12.30 -10.46
C GLN A 138 7.09 -13.14 -9.88
N LEU A 139 7.21 -13.60 -8.64
CA LEU A 139 6.18 -14.40 -7.98
C LEU A 139 4.79 -13.73 -7.96
N PRO A 140 4.66 -12.40 -7.78
CA PRO A 140 3.36 -11.74 -7.83
C PRO A 140 2.57 -11.95 -9.12
N TYR A 141 3.26 -12.12 -10.25
CA TYR A 141 2.63 -12.29 -11.57
C TYR A 141 2.13 -13.72 -11.84
N LEU A 142 2.36 -14.65 -10.90
CA LEU A 142 1.99 -16.07 -11.05
C LEU A 142 0.71 -16.45 -10.31
N THR A 143 0.05 -15.51 -9.66
CA THR A 143 -1.21 -15.71 -8.94
C THR A 143 -2.21 -14.61 -9.31
N ASP A 144 -3.47 -14.78 -8.90
CA ASP A 144 -4.45 -13.72 -9.00
C ASP A 144 -4.11 -12.60 -8.00
N PRO A 145 -3.97 -11.33 -8.42
CA PRO A 145 -3.70 -10.23 -7.51
C PRO A 145 -4.88 -9.91 -6.58
N ASP A 146 -6.11 -10.23 -6.99
CA ASP A 146 -7.33 -9.98 -6.22
C ASP A 146 -7.63 -11.11 -5.21
N ASP A 147 -7.09 -12.30 -5.45
CA ASP A 147 -7.20 -13.48 -4.57
C ASP A 147 -5.86 -14.23 -4.49
N PRO A 148 -4.83 -13.63 -3.87
CA PRO A 148 -3.51 -14.24 -3.79
C PRO A 148 -3.50 -15.48 -2.89
N ALA A 149 -2.85 -16.53 -3.38
CA ALA A 149 -2.61 -17.73 -2.59
C ALA A 149 -1.83 -17.40 -1.30
N THR A 150 -2.22 -17.99 -0.18
CA THR A 150 -1.63 -17.70 1.14
C THR A 150 -0.12 -17.98 1.15
N GLU A 151 0.31 -19.07 0.53
CA GLU A 151 1.72 -19.44 0.40
C GLU A 151 2.57 -18.41 -0.36
N VAL A 152 1.98 -17.68 -1.30
CA VAL A 152 2.66 -16.59 -2.03
C VAL A 152 2.86 -15.38 -1.11
N LEU A 153 1.83 -15.01 -0.35
CA LEU A 153 1.93 -13.92 0.62
C LEU A 153 2.93 -14.25 1.73
N ASP A 154 2.92 -15.49 2.24
CA ASP A 154 3.86 -15.96 3.26
C ASP A 154 5.31 -15.91 2.76
N ALA A 155 5.55 -16.31 1.51
CA ALA A 155 6.86 -16.22 0.89
C ALA A 155 7.36 -14.78 0.75
N LEU A 156 6.50 -13.84 0.30
CA LEU A 156 6.89 -12.43 0.19
C LEU A 156 7.11 -11.78 1.55
N GLU A 157 6.29 -12.10 2.55
CA GLU A 157 6.51 -11.64 3.92
C GLU A 157 7.85 -12.15 4.46
N HIS A 158 8.22 -13.40 4.18
CA HIS A 158 9.54 -13.92 4.54
C HIS A 158 10.66 -13.16 3.84
N LEU A 159 10.55 -12.90 2.54
CA LEU A 159 11.54 -12.16 1.74
C LEU A 159 11.71 -10.69 2.20
N THR A 160 10.74 -10.12 2.92
CA THR A 160 10.91 -8.79 3.52
C THR A 160 11.97 -8.75 4.63
N ALA A 161 12.45 -9.90 5.11
CA ALA A 161 13.53 -10.02 6.08
C ALA A 161 14.88 -10.44 5.46
N ASP A 162 14.99 -10.44 4.12
CA ASP A 162 16.19 -10.88 3.42
C ASP A 162 17.42 -10.00 3.72
N PRO A 163 18.65 -10.56 3.77
CA PRO A 163 19.86 -9.75 3.89
C PRO A 163 20.07 -8.77 2.71
N ASP A 164 19.61 -9.12 1.52
CA ASP A 164 19.74 -8.28 0.33
C ASP A 164 18.63 -7.23 0.23
N ALA A 165 19.00 -5.99 -0.11
CA ALA A 165 18.07 -4.86 -0.12
C ALA A 165 17.09 -4.92 -1.30
N ASP A 166 17.52 -5.37 -2.48
CA ASP A 166 16.64 -5.47 -3.65
C ASP A 166 15.55 -6.53 -3.41
N VAL A 167 15.91 -7.65 -2.76
CA VAL A 167 14.94 -8.67 -2.35
C VAL A 167 13.88 -8.08 -1.42
N ARG A 168 14.31 -7.37 -0.35
CA ARG A 168 13.38 -6.73 0.59
C ARG A 168 12.50 -5.70 -0.11
N HIS A 169 13.08 -4.89 -0.99
CA HIS A 169 12.36 -3.86 -1.73
C HIS A 169 11.25 -4.46 -2.59
N TYR A 170 11.56 -5.44 -3.45
CA TYR A 170 10.55 -6.05 -4.32
C TYR A 170 9.48 -6.82 -3.53
N ALA A 171 9.87 -7.48 -2.45
CA ALA A 171 8.92 -8.18 -1.59
C ALA A 171 7.96 -7.20 -0.88
N LEU A 172 8.48 -6.10 -0.33
CA LEU A 172 7.67 -5.03 0.26
C LEU A 172 6.76 -4.40 -0.80
N TYR A 173 7.30 -4.06 -1.96
CA TYR A 173 6.58 -3.44 -3.07
C TYR A 173 5.36 -4.26 -3.49
N ALA A 174 5.52 -5.58 -3.64
CA ALA A 174 4.44 -6.49 -3.98
C ALA A 174 3.31 -6.50 -2.93
N LEU A 175 3.63 -6.28 -1.65
CA LEU A 175 2.69 -6.32 -0.54
C LEU A 175 1.97 -5.00 -0.28
N VAL A 176 2.51 -3.85 -0.71
CA VAL A 176 2.01 -2.53 -0.25
C VAL A 176 1.53 -1.58 -1.34
N GLN A 177 1.90 -1.79 -2.61
CA GLN A 177 1.64 -0.81 -3.67
C GLN A 177 0.28 -1.04 -4.39
N GLU A 178 -0.30 0.04 -4.92
CA GLU A 178 -1.49 -0.01 -5.78
C GLU A 178 -1.20 -0.80 -7.07
N GLY A 179 -1.99 -1.86 -7.33
CA GLY A 179 -1.75 -2.83 -8.40
C GLY A 179 -0.87 -4.02 -8.00
N GLY A 180 -0.38 -4.05 -6.76
CA GLY A 180 0.13 -5.25 -6.10
C GLY A 180 -1.00 -6.17 -5.61
N PHE A 181 -0.74 -6.95 -4.58
CA PHE A 181 -1.76 -7.81 -3.99
C PHE A 181 -2.84 -7.05 -3.23
N VAL A 182 -4.08 -7.52 -3.29
CA VAL A 182 -5.10 -7.21 -2.28
C VAL A 182 -4.73 -7.96 -0.99
N VAL A 183 -3.72 -7.43 -0.29
CA VAL A 183 -3.30 -7.93 1.01
C VAL A 183 -4.22 -7.35 2.08
N ASP A 184 -4.56 -8.17 3.08
CA ASP A 184 -5.23 -7.69 4.29
C ASP A 184 -4.47 -6.47 4.86
N PRO A 185 -5.08 -5.27 4.95
CA PRO A 185 -4.37 -4.04 5.32
C PRO A 185 -3.52 -4.11 6.61
N PRO A 186 -3.95 -4.79 7.70
CA PRO A 186 -3.12 -5.06 8.87
C PRO A 186 -1.81 -5.79 8.56
N ARG A 187 -1.81 -6.76 7.63
CA ARG A 187 -0.62 -7.54 7.26
C ARG A 187 0.39 -6.66 6.52
N ALA A 188 -0.05 -5.94 5.50
CA ALA A 188 0.79 -4.99 4.76
C ALA A 188 1.38 -3.90 5.66
N LEU A 189 0.56 -3.35 6.57
CA LEU A 189 0.96 -2.36 7.55
C LEU A 189 2.03 -2.88 8.52
N LEU A 190 1.90 -4.11 9.00
CA LEU A 190 2.88 -4.73 9.90
C LEU A 190 4.23 -4.89 9.22
N VAL A 191 4.24 -5.36 7.97
CA VAL A 191 5.47 -5.51 7.17
C VAL A 191 6.12 -4.16 6.90
N ALA A 192 5.36 -3.17 6.42
CA ALA A 192 5.88 -1.82 6.20
C ALA A 192 6.47 -1.22 7.49
N ARG A 193 5.79 -1.36 8.63
CA ARG A 193 6.28 -0.87 9.93
C ARG A 193 7.61 -1.51 10.35
N ARG A 194 7.86 -2.78 10.04
CA ARG A 194 9.14 -3.44 10.36
C ARG A 194 10.33 -2.86 9.60
N LEU A 195 10.08 -2.20 8.47
CA LEU A 195 11.10 -1.76 7.52
C LEU A 195 11.31 -0.23 7.46
N VAL A 196 10.65 0.55 8.32
CA VAL A 196 10.82 2.02 8.28
C VAL A 196 12.16 2.52 8.82
N ASP A 197 12.94 1.66 9.46
CA ASP A 197 14.32 1.93 9.89
C ASP A 197 15.30 1.04 9.09
N ASP A 198 14.89 0.55 7.92
CA ASP A 198 15.74 -0.27 7.08
C ASP A 198 17.04 0.47 6.70
N PRO A 199 18.20 -0.22 6.71
CA PRO A 199 19.47 0.40 6.34
C PRO A 199 19.51 0.87 4.87
N ASP A 200 18.67 0.31 4.00
CA ASP A 200 18.54 0.74 2.62
C ASP A 200 17.52 1.87 2.47
N ASP A 201 17.90 2.92 1.73
CA ASP A 201 17.07 4.13 1.57
C ASP A 201 15.78 3.85 0.79
N GLN A 202 15.81 3.00 -0.23
CA GLN A 202 14.63 2.71 -1.06
C GLN A 202 13.62 1.85 -0.29
N VAL A 203 14.10 0.87 0.46
CA VAL A 203 13.24 0.05 1.33
C VAL A 203 12.61 0.93 2.40
N ARG A 204 13.42 1.78 3.05
CA ARG A 204 12.96 2.66 4.12
C ARG A 204 11.92 3.68 3.65
N ASP A 205 12.15 4.31 2.50
CA ASP A 205 11.22 5.31 1.95
C ASP A 205 9.88 4.68 1.55
N LEU A 206 9.92 3.50 0.92
CA LEU A 206 8.72 2.72 0.59
C LEU A 206 7.97 2.28 1.86
N ALA A 207 8.69 1.78 2.85
CA ALA A 207 8.14 1.38 4.14
C ALA A 207 7.48 2.57 4.85
N ALA A 208 8.17 3.72 4.93
CA ALA A 208 7.64 4.93 5.54
C ALA A 208 6.34 5.38 4.85
N ALA A 209 6.31 5.37 3.51
CA ALA A 209 5.13 5.73 2.72
C ALA A 209 3.92 4.80 2.94
N HIS A 210 4.13 3.58 3.44
CA HIS A 210 3.08 2.58 3.67
C HIS A 210 2.93 2.13 5.13
N SER A 211 3.63 2.77 6.07
CA SER A 211 3.61 2.45 7.51
C SER A 211 2.59 3.27 8.33
N GLY A 212 1.99 4.28 7.70
CA GLY A 212 0.97 5.14 8.27
C GLY A 212 -0.39 4.45 8.40
N GLU A 213 -1.14 4.82 9.44
CA GLU A 213 -2.51 4.37 9.60
C GLU A 213 -3.39 4.96 8.49
N ARG A 214 -4.05 4.08 7.73
CA ARG A 214 -4.94 4.45 6.63
C ARG A 214 -6.34 3.88 6.85
N ILE A 215 -7.34 4.67 6.50
CA ILE A 215 -8.72 4.21 6.36
C ILE A 215 -8.96 4.02 4.85
N ALA A 216 -9.31 2.80 4.44
CA ALA A 216 -9.73 2.56 3.06
C ALA A 216 -11.11 3.18 2.84
N THR A 217 -11.22 4.10 1.87
CA THR A 217 -12.48 4.74 1.49
C THR A 217 -12.76 4.46 0.01
N PRO A 218 -14.01 4.64 -0.48
CA PRO A 218 -14.32 4.51 -1.90
C PRO A 218 -13.52 5.46 -2.80
N LEU A 219 -13.05 6.58 -2.23
CA LEU A 219 -12.28 7.62 -2.92
C LEU A 219 -10.76 7.45 -2.77
N GLY A 220 -10.32 6.28 -2.28
CA GLY A 220 -8.92 5.97 -2.03
C GLY A 220 -8.55 5.97 -0.53
N PRO A 221 -7.30 5.65 -0.19
CA PRO A 221 -6.86 5.58 1.20
C PRO A 221 -6.75 6.97 1.84
N LEU A 222 -7.50 7.20 2.93
CA LEU A 222 -7.35 8.38 3.77
C LEU A 222 -6.16 8.18 4.72
N ALA A 223 -5.10 8.95 4.52
CA ALA A 223 -3.91 8.95 5.36
C ALA A 223 -4.12 9.87 6.57
N ILE A 224 -3.75 9.38 7.75
CA ILE A 224 -3.99 10.10 9.00
C ILE A 224 -2.67 10.18 9.77
N SER A 225 -2.33 11.39 10.20
CA SER A 225 -1.04 11.67 10.82
C SER A 225 -1.13 12.69 11.93
N LEU A 226 -0.13 12.68 12.81
CA LEU A 226 0.06 13.66 13.86
C LEU A 226 1.53 14.11 13.88
N THR A 227 1.77 15.40 14.13
CA THR A 227 3.10 15.93 14.45
C THR A 227 3.04 16.75 15.73
N CYS A 228 4.13 16.78 16.49
CA CYS A 228 4.27 17.61 17.68
C CYS A 228 5.58 18.40 17.62
N GLY A 229 5.50 19.73 17.61
CA GLY A 229 6.67 20.59 17.41
C GLY A 229 7.41 20.32 16.09
N GLY A 230 6.69 19.84 15.07
CA GLY A 230 7.25 19.42 13.78
C GLY A 230 7.84 18.00 13.78
N VAL A 231 7.85 17.29 14.90
CA VAL A 231 8.25 15.88 14.97
C VAL A 231 7.05 15.00 14.58
N PRO A 232 7.08 14.26 13.47
CA PRO A 232 5.99 13.38 13.08
C PRO A 232 5.89 12.15 13.99
N LEU A 233 4.72 11.49 13.97
CA LEU A 233 4.61 10.12 14.47
C LEU A 233 5.64 9.24 13.74
N GLY A 234 6.54 8.61 14.51
CA GLY A 234 7.37 7.50 14.02
C GLY A 234 6.62 6.18 14.13
N LEU A 235 7.34 5.09 14.43
CA LEU A 235 6.70 3.82 14.74
C LEU A 235 6.00 3.85 16.11
N PRO A 236 4.80 3.24 16.21
CA PRO A 236 4.23 3.00 17.51
C PRO A 236 5.07 1.99 18.29
N SER A 237 5.40 2.33 19.53
CA SER A 237 5.98 1.46 20.55
C SER A 237 5.11 0.23 20.89
N ALA A 238 3.80 0.30 20.68
CA ALA A 238 2.89 -0.84 20.86
C ALA A 238 1.66 -0.71 19.95
N THR A 239 1.14 -1.85 19.48
CA THR A 239 -0.10 -1.92 18.70
C THR A 239 -0.94 -3.12 19.13
N SER A 240 -2.26 -3.06 18.93
CA SER A 240 -3.14 -4.20 19.12
C SER A 240 -4.38 -4.13 18.21
N VAL A 241 -4.99 -5.27 17.94
CA VAL A 241 -6.31 -5.36 17.32
C VAL A 241 -7.28 -5.94 18.37
N LEU A 242 -8.38 -5.23 18.59
CA LEU A 242 -9.43 -5.63 19.52
C LEU A 242 -10.42 -6.58 18.83
N PRO A 243 -11.18 -7.41 19.60
CA PRO A 243 -12.19 -8.30 19.02
C PRO A 243 -13.28 -7.59 18.20
N SER A 244 -13.51 -6.31 18.46
CA SER A 244 -14.40 -5.41 17.71
C SER A 244 -13.87 -5.05 16.31
N GLY A 245 -12.61 -5.40 15.98
CA GLY A 245 -11.92 -4.92 14.79
C GLY A 245 -11.26 -3.54 14.98
N ALA A 246 -11.48 -2.89 16.13
CA ALA A 246 -10.79 -1.65 16.46
C ALA A 246 -9.29 -1.88 16.65
N ARG A 247 -8.47 -0.91 16.26
CA ARG A 247 -7.01 -0.97 16.32
C ARG A 247 -6.50 0.06 17.31
N THR A 248 -5.51 -0.33 18.11
CA THR A 248 -4.80 0.61 18.99
C THR A 248 -3.35 0.74 18.56
N ALA A 249 -2.79 1.93 18.74
CA ALA A 249 -1.38 2.21 18.53
C ALA A 249 -0.90 3.20 19.59
N ARG A 250 0.31 3.01 20.10
CA ARG A 250 0.91 3.86 21.12
C ARG A 250 2.29 4.31 20.69
N TRP A 251 2.59 5.59 20.86
CA TRP A 251 3.91 6.18 20.69
C TRP A 251 4.34 6.76 22.03
N ASP A 252 5.49 6.32 22.54
CA ASP A 252 5.95 6.81 23.82
C ASP A 252 6.61 8.21 23.71
N ASP A 253 7.23 8.58 22.59
CA ASP A 253 7.90 9.88 22.44
C ASP A 253 7.69 10.52 21.05
N VAL A 254 6.88 11.58 21.01
CA VAL A 254 6.59 12.39 19.83
C VAL A 254 6.71 13.85 20.23
N GLY A 255 7.90 14.44 20.08
CA GLY A 255 8.12 15.83 20.46
C GLY A 255 7.81 16.14 21.94
N GLY A 256 8.02 15.17 22.84
CA GLY A 256 7.66 15.28 24.26
C GLY A 256 6.30 14.71 24.63
N LEU A 257 5.52 14.18 23.67
CA LEU A 257 4.26 13.48 23.91
C LEU A 257 4.43 11.98 24.01
N THR A 258 3.62 11.39 24.87
CA THR A 258 3.08 10.05 24.66
C THR A 258 1.74 10.17 23.95
N VAL A 259 1.53 9.40 22.88
CA VAL A 259 0.31 9.41 22.08
C VAL A 259 -0.28 8.00 22.05
N ASP A 260 -1.58 7.87 22.29
CA ASP A 260 -2.34 6.65 22.03
C ASP A 260 -3.39 6.96 20.95
N ALA A 261 -3.50 6.11 19.94
CA ALA A 261 -4.54 6.15 18.92
C ALA A 261 -5.48 4.96 19.09
N LEU A 262 -6.78 5.21 18.95
CA LEU A 262 -7.82 4.19 18.85
C LEU A 262 -8.58 4.41 17.54
N VAL A 263 -8.49 3.45 16.62
CA VAL A 263 -9.14 3.47 15.31
C VAL A 263 -10.27 2.46 15.32
N VAL A 264 -11.49 2.92 15.07
CA VAL A 264 -12.71 2.13 15.27
C VAL A 264 -13.51 2.09 13.97
N PRO A 265 -13.64 0.92 13.32
CA PRO A 265 -14.69 0.73 12.34
C PRO A 265 -16.02 0.61 13.08
N TYR A 266 -17.05 1.31 12.63
CA TYR A 266 -18.39 1.12 13.16
C TYR A 266 -19.44 1.30 12.07
N THR A 267 -20.58 0.63 12.23
CA THR A 267 -21.72 0.75 11.33
C THR A 267 -22.85 1.41 12.09
N TYR A 268 -23.32 2.54 11.59
CA TYR A 268 -24.43 3.26 12.18
C TYR A 268 -25.73 2.88 11.46
N GLU A 269 -26.69 2.35 12.21
CA GLU A 269 -28.05 2.08 11.73
C GLU A 269 -29.02 3.02 12.45
N ASN A 270 -29.67 3.92 11.71
CA ASN A 270 -30.70 4.80 12.25
C ASN A 270 -31.95 4.76 11.37
N GLU A 271 -33.03 4.19 11.93
CA GLU A 271 -34.32 4.02 11.26
C GLU A 271 -35.04 5.34 10.94
N LEU A 272 -34.57 6.47 11.48
CA LEU A 272 -35.15 7.79 11.24
C LEU A 272 -34.60 8.48 9.98
N LEU A 273 -33.57 7.92 9.34
CA LEU A 273 -32.90 8.49 8.17
C LEU A 273 -33.28 7.75 6.88
N GLU A 274 -33.22 8.47 5.74
CA GLU A 274 -33.61 7.95 4.43
C GLU A 274 -32.62 6.91 3.87
N HIS A 275 -31.37 6.90 4.36
CA HIS A 275 -30.34 5.94 4.02
C HIS A 275 -29.85 5.20 5.29
N PRO A 276 -30.28 3.94 5.53
CA PRO A 276 -30.14 3.29 6.84
C PRO A 276 -28.75 2.72 7.13
N GLN A 277 -27.79 2.78 6.19
CA GLN A 277 -26.47 2.18 6.36
C GLN A 277 -25.37 3.08 5.79
N CYS A 278 -24.52 3.58 6.69
CA CYS A 278 -23.28 4.26 6.36
C CYS A 278 -22.09 3.45 6.88
N THR A 279 -21.01 3.39 6.08
CA THR A 279 -19.74 2.88 6.59
C THR A 279 -18.98 4.03 7.23
N CYS A 280 -18.66 3.87 8.51
CA CYS A 280 -17.97 4.91 9.26
C CYS A 280 -16.73 4.36 9.95
N TRP A 281 -15.79 5.28 10.14
CA TRP A 281 -14.59 5.07 10.93
C TRP A 281 -14.40 6.28 11.84
N GLY A 282 -13.90 6.04 13.03
CA GLY A 282 -13.41 7.13 13.87
C GLY A 282 -12.08 6.83 14.50
N ILE A 283 -11.33 7.90 14.74
CA ILE A 283 -10.01 7.84 15.34
C ILE A 283 -9.99 8.77 16.53
N GLU A 284 -9.70 8.24 17.71
CA GLU A 284 -9.39 9.03 18.89
C GLU A 284 -7.88 9.10 19.07
N TRP A 285 -7.34 10.31 19.17
CA TRP A 285 -5.96 10.59 19.58
C TRP A 285 -5.96 11.03 21.04
N ARG A 286 -5.27 10.31 21.90
CA ARG A 286 -5.03 10.68 23.30
C ARG A 286 -3.57 11.06 23.46
N MET A 287 -3.32 12.24 24.00
CA MET A 287 -2.00 12.85 24.09
C MET A 287 -1.70 13.15 25.55
N HIS A 288 -0.52 12.76 26.00
CA HIS A 288 -0.01 13.05 27.34
C HIS A 288 1.38 13.67 27.25
N ALA A 289 1.53 14.88 27.74
CA ALA A 289 2.79 15.62 27.69
C ALA A 289 3.74 15.17 28.80
N ARG A 290 4.90 14.63 28.42
CA ARG A 290 5.98 14.29 29.35
C ARG A 290 6.94 15.46 29.61
N ALA A 291 6.93 16.43 28.71
CA ALA A 291 7.63 17.70 28.78
C ALA A 291 6.77 18.77 28.11
N ASP A 292 7.13 20.04 28.24
CA ASP A 292 6.52 21.11 27.46
C ASP A 292 6.71 20.83 25.97
N THR A 293 5.62 20.87 25.20
CA THR A 293 5.62 20.46 23.80
C THR A 293 5.63 21.65 22.84
N GLY A 294 5.88 21.37 21.56
CA GLY A 294 5.50 22.30 20.49
C GLY A 294 4.00 22.21 20.17
N PRO A 295 3.52 23.02 19.20
CA PRO A 295 2.16 22.89 18.68
C PRO A 295 1.95 21.50 18.07
N ILE A 296 0.72 21.01 18.15
CA ILE A 296 0.36 19.67 17.71
C ILE A 296 -0.48 19.80 16.45
N ARG A 297 -0.09 19.14 15.37
CA ARG A 297 -0.86 19.13 14.13
C ARG A 297 -1.42 17.75 13.89
N VAL A 298 -2.71 17.64 13.62
CA VAL A 298 -3.38 16.40 13.19
C VAL A 298 -3.88 16.61 11.78
N ASP A 299 -3.56 15.68 10.87
CA ASP A 299 -3.97 15.73 9.48
C ASP A 299 -4.74 14.46 9.10
N ALA A 300 -5.79 14.60 8.30
CA ALA A 300 -6.50 13.53 7.63
C ALA A 300 -6.65 13.91 6.15
N GLN A 301 -5.96 13.20 5.25
CA GLN A 301 -5.76 13.60 3.85
C GLN A 301 -6.01 12.45 2.87
N LEU A 302 -6.73 12.75 1.79
CA LEU A 302 -6.90 11.85 0.65
C LEU A 302 -5.70 11.91 -0.32
N PRO A 303 -5.60 10.96 -1.27
CA PRO A 303 -4.60 10.98 -2.33
C PRO A 303 -4.68 12.23 -3.23
N ASP A 304 -3.60 12.46 -3.98
CA ASP A 304 -3.52 13.57 -4.94
C ASP A 304 -4.58 13.48 -6.04
N GLY A 305 -5.19 14.62 -6.40
CA GLY A 305 -6.17 14.73 -7.49
C GLY A 305 -7.63 14.87 -7.04
N MET A 306 -7.92 14.69 -5.75
CA MET A 306 -9.23 14.95 -5.16
C MET A 306 -9.27 16.34 -4.53
N GLU A 307 -10.28 17.14 -4.87
CA GLU A 307 -10.57 18.43 -4.25
C GLU A 307 -11.92 18.36 -3.53
N GLY A 308 -11.90 18.61 -2.22
CA GLY A 308 -13.06 18.60 -1.36
C GLY A 308 -13.62 19.99 -1.11
N GLY A 309 -14.93 20.04 -0.90
CA GLY A 309 -15.66 21.23 -0.50
C GLY A 309 -15.79 21.37 1.02
N PRO A 310 -16.03 22.59 1.53
CA PRO A 310 -16.26 22.78 2.95
C PRO A 310 -17.52 22.03 3.40
N GLY A 311 -17.39 21.36 4.54
CA GLY A 311 -18.46 20.68 5.25
C GLY A 311 -18.55 21.15 6.69
N GLY A 312 -19.73 21.19 7.30
CA GLY A 312 -19.79 21.50 8.72
C GLY A 312 -21.16 21.75 9.32
N GLY A 313 -21.14 21.97 10.63
CA GLY A 313 -22.28 22.29 11.48
C GLY A 313 -21.80 22.91 12.80
N TRP A 314 -22.72 23.22 13.72
CA TRP A 314 -22.40 23.96 14.96
C TRP A 314 -21.23 23.34 15.77
N HIS A 315 -21.10 22.01 15.77
CA HIS A 315 -20.05 21.29 16.49
C HIS A 315 -19.04 20.52 15.61
N LEU A 316 -19.12 20.65 14.28
CA LEU A 316 -18.30 19.86 13.34
C LEU A 316 -17.58 20.75 12.34
N ALA A 317 -16.27 20.56 12.24
CA ALA A 317 -15.45 20.99 11.12
C ALA A 317 -15.28 19.80 10.16
N ALA A 318 -15.72 19.92 8.92
CA ALA A 318 -15.70 18.84 7.96
C ALA A 318 -15.25 19.26 6.55
N THR A 319 -14.96 18.28 5.71
CA THR A 319 -14.66 18.43 4.30
C THR A 319 -15.32 17.28 3.55
N HIS A 320 -16.05 17.61 2.50
CA HIS A 320 -16.77 16.65 1.66
C HIS A 320 -16.01 16.41 0.38
N PHE A 321 -16.00 15.16 -0.06
CA PHE A 321 -15.43 14.72 -1.31
C PHE A 321 -16.47 13.88 -2.02
N ASP A 322 -16.65 14.16 -3.30
CA ASP A 322 -17.64 13.47 -4.12
C ASP A 322 -16.97 12.89 -5.37
N ASP A 323 -17.41 11.71 -5.79
CA ASP A 323 -17.24 11.21 -7.16
C ASP A 323 -18.62 10.97 -7.82
N ASP A 324 -18.68 10.23 -8.92
CA ASP A 324 -19.95 9.93 -9.61
C ASP A 324 -20.87 8.98 -8.80
N GLU A 325 -20.35 8.26 -7.81
CA GLU A 325 -21.05 7.20 -7.08
C GLU A 325 -21.09 7.41 -5.55
N HIS A 326 -20.24 8.25 -4.97
CA HIS A 326 -20.03 8.34 -3.52
C HIS A 326 -19.88 9.77 -3.02
N THR A 327 -20.32 9.98 -1.79
CA THR A 327 -19.96 11.14 -0.95
C THR A 327 -19.19 10.63 0.26
N LEU A 328 -18.00 11.18 0.48
CA LEU A 328 -17.15 10.96 1.64
C LEU A 328 -17.07 12.25 2.45
N THR A 329 -17.30 12.14 3.75
CA THR A 329 -17.05 13.20 4.71
C THR A 329 -15.89 12.81 5.60
N VAL A 330 -14.92 13.71 5.72
CA VAL A 330 -13.92 13.70 6.80
C VAL A 330 -14.30 14.82 7.74
N GLY A 331 -14.28 14.60 9.04
CA GLY A 331 -14.72 15.59 10.02
C GLY A 331 -14.07 15.43 11.39
N GLY A 332 -14.21 16.45 12.22
CA GLY A 332 -13.75 16.45 13.61
C GLY A 332 -14.29 17.65 14.39
N PRO A 333 -13.98 17.75 15.68
CA PRO A 333 -14.57 18.74 16.56
C PRO A 333 -14.31 20.17 16.06
N HIS A 334 -15.38 20.96 15.99
CA HIS A 334 -15.30 22.41 15.80
C HIS A 334 -14.98 23.13 17.12
N HIS A 335 -14.73 24.43 17.07
CA HIS A 335 -14.33 25.20 18.26
C HIS A 335 -15.34 25.08 19.43
N ASP A 336 -16.65 25.11 19.15
CA ASP A 336 -17.70 24.97 20.17
C ASP A 336 -17.61 23.60 20.87
N ALA A 337 -17.32 22.53 20.12
CA ALA A 337 -17.13 21.20 20.68
C ALA A 337 -15.88 21.14 21.58
N PHE A 338 -14.77 21.75 21.16
CA PHE A 338 -13.57 21.85 22.01
C PHE A 338 -13.83 22.63 23.30
N GLU A 339 -14.59 23.72 23.24
CA GLU A 339 -14.95 24.48 24.45
C GLU A 339 -15.83 23.67 25.41
N ASP A 340 -16.81 22.95 24.89
CA ASP A 340 -17.68 22.11 25.72
C ASP A 340 -16.91 20.95 26.35
N GLU A 341 -16.01 20.31 25.59
CA GLU A 341 -15.13 19.27 26.12
C GLU A 341 -14.13 19.81 27.14
N LEU A 342 -13.63 21.04 26.96
CA LEU A 342 -12.77 21.71 27.92
C LEU A 342 -13.53 22.02 29.23
N ARG A 343 -14.78 22.52 29.13
CA ARG A 343 -15.67 22.75 30.28
C ARG A 343 -15.99 21.44 31.00
N ALA A 344 -16.07 20.33 30.28
CA ALA A 344 -16.26 18.99 30.83
C ALA A 344 -14.97 18.38 31.45
N GLY A 345 -13.83 19.08 31.37
CA GLY A 345 -12.55 18.64 31.93
C GLY A 345 -11.85 17.57 31.11
N LEU A 346 -12.14 17.48 29.81
CA LEU A 346 -11.64 16.44 28.91
C LEU A 346 -10.41 16.87 28.08
N HIS A 347 -9.92 18.09 28.30
CA HIS A 347 -8.75 18.70 27.65
C HIS A 347 -7.87 19.41 28.67
N ALA A 348 -6.66 19.77 28.24
CA ALA A 348 -5.72 20.53 29.04
C ALA A 348 -6.26 21.92 29.38
N LEU A 349 -6.15 22.32 30.65
CA LEU A 349 -6.60 23.64 31.11
C LEU A 349 -5.82 24.78 30.45
N SER A 350 -4.56 24.54 30.05
CA SER A 350 -3.75 25.50 29.29
C SER A 350 -4.37 25.92 27.96
N TRP A 351 -5.29 25.12 27.40
CA TRP A 351 -5.99 25.45 26.16
C TRP A 351 -7.15 26.43 26.35
N GLN A 352 -7.45 26.83 27.58
CA GLN A 352 -8.53 27.76 27.87
C GLN A 352 -8.29 29.12 27.18
N GLY A 353 -9.21 29.49 26.28
CA GLY A 353 -9.13 30.73 25.50
C GLY A 353 -8.12 30.69 24.36
N SER A 354 -7.55 29.52 24.03
CA SER A 354 -6.67 29.34 22.86
C SER A 354 -7.44 29.14 21.54
N PHE A 355 -8.73 28.83 21.64
CA PHE A 355 -9.63 28.73 20.50
C PHE A 355 -10.48 30.01 20.44
N THR A 356 -10.37 30.80 19.38
CA THR A 356 -11.13 32.04 19.20
C THR A 356 -12.04 31.94 17.97
N TRP A 357 -13.20 32.58 18.04
CA TRP A 357 -14.19 32.68 16.95
C TRP A 357 -13.64 33.24 15.63
N ASP A 358 -12.62 34.12 15.70
CA ASP A 358 -12.07 34.87 14.56
C ASP A 358 -10.79 34.26 13.93
N ASP A 359 -10.33 33.09 14.40
CA ASP A 359 -9.15 32.39 13.87
C ASP A 359 -9.55 30.96 13.47
N PRO A 360 -9.39 30.55 12.19
CA PRO A 360 -10.10 29.41 11.62
C PRO A 360 -9.45 28.12 12.09
N TYR A 361 -9.93 27.60 13.21
CA TYR A 361 -9.97 26.16 13.47
C TYR A 361 -11.08 25.47 12.66
N GLY A 362 -11.44 26.02 11.50
CA GLY A 362 -11.82 25.20 10.36
C GLY A 362 -10.59 24.42 9.88
N PRO A 363 -10.74 23.43 8.98
CA PRO A 363 -9.58 22.91 8.26
C PRO A 363 -8.73 24.10 7.80
N LEU A 364 -7.40 24.08 8.02
CA LEU A 364 -6.52 24.83 7.12
C LEU A 364 -7.02 24.54 5.71
N GLU A 365 -7.25 25.56 4.87
CA GLU A 365 -7.68 25.35 3.48
C GLU A 365 -6.79 24.27 2.87
N ASN A 366 -7.32 23.07 2.85
CA ASN A 366 -6.65 21.88 2.44
C ASN A 366 -7.68 21.22 1.55
N PRO A 367 -7.64 21.50 0.25
CA PRO A 367 -8.59 20.91 -0.67
C PRO A 367 -8.52 19.37 -0.65
N ARG A 368 -7.50 18.76 -0.02
CA ARG A 368 -7.33 17.32 0.07
C ARG A 368 -7.76 16.70 1.41
N GLY A 369 -8.25 17.47 2.38
CA GLY A 369 -8.60 16.91 3.70
C GLY A 369 -8.82 17.93 4.81
N LEU A 370 -8.64 17.47 6.05
CA LEU A 370 -8.64 18.33 7.23
C LEU A 370 -7.29 18.37 7.92
N SER A 371 -7.00 19.53 8.50
CA SER A 371 -5.86 19.73 9.36
C SER A 371 -6.26 20.57 10.56
N TRP A 372 -5.97 20.07 11.75
CA TRP A 372 -6.15 20.78 13.02
C TRP A 372 -4.79 21.15 13.58
N LEU A 373 -4.59 22.43 13.90
CA LEU A 373 -3.40 22.91 14.60
C LEU A 373 -3.74 23.18 16.07
N LEU A 374 -3.52 22.21 16.94
CA LEU A 374 -3.79 22.31 18.37
C LEU A 374 -2.66 23.03 19.11
N PRO A 375 -2.97 23.75 20.20
CA PRO A 375 -1.94 24.41 21.03
C PRO A 375 -0.97 23.40 21.65
N ALA A 376 0.20 23.90 22.06
CA ALA A 376 1.15 23.14 22.86
C ALA A 376 0.54 22.67 24.19
N LEU A 377 1.11 21.61 24.77
CA LEU A 377 0.79 21.11 26.10
C LEU A 377 1.95 21.37 27.06
N LEU A 378 1.62 21.71 28.31
CA LEU A 378 2.59 21.80 29.39
C LEU A 378 2.90 20.40 29.94
N ALA A 379 4.09 20.23 30.51
CA ALA A 379 4.48 18.98 31.14
C ALA A 379 3.43 18.48 32.16
N GLY A 380 2.97 17.24 31.98
CA GLY A 380 1.96 16.57 32.80
C GLY A 380 0.52 16.75 32.31
N GLU A 381 0.26 17.62 31.34
CA GLU A 381 -1.08 17.81 30.79
C GLU A 381 -1.48 16.67 29.85
N SER A 382 -2.80 16.48 29.70
CA SER A 382 -3.37 15.52 28.76
C SER A 382 -4.49 16.17 27.96
N ALA A 383 -4.61 15.80 26.70
CA ALA A 383 -5.70 16.19 25.83
C ALA A 383 -6.08 15.02 24.93
N ALA A 384 -7.28 15.04 24.36
CA ALA A 384 -7.64 14.05 23.37
C ALA A 384 -8.57 14.61 22.31
N THR A 385 -8.26 14.41 21.03
CA THR A 385 -9.09 14.84 19.90
C THR A 385 -9.57 13.63 19.11
N HIS A 386 -10.51 13.81 18.19
CA HIS A 386 -10.96 12.74 17.31
C HIS A 386 -11.17 13.22 15.88
N VAL A 387 -11.12 12.26 14.94
CA VAL A 387 -11.46 12.43 13.53
C VAL A 387 -12.50 11.37 13.19
N ALA A 388 -13.58 11.77 12.53
CA ALA A 388 -14.60 10.90 11.98
C ALA A 388 -14.51 10.89 10.46
N VAL A 389 -14.77 9.73 9.87
CA VAL A 389 -14.78 9.51 8.42
C VAL A 389 -16.02 8.69 8.11
N ALA A 390 -16.87 9.19 7.23
CA ALA A 390 -18.13 8.55 6.86
C ALA A 390 -18.35 8.64 5.35
N TRP A 391 -18.89 7.60 4.73
CA TRP A 391 -19.28 7.67 3.32
C TRP A 391 -20.55 6.90 2.99
N THR A 392 -21.22 7.36 1.95
CA THR A 392 -22.41 6.74 1.38
C THR A 392 -22.30 6.67 -0.15
N ARG A 393 -23.08 5.77 -0.75
CA ARG A 393 -23.37 5.84 -2.20
C ARG A 393 -24.34 6.99 -2.47
N LEU A 394 -24.10 7.73 -3.55
CA LEU A 394 -24.96 8.78 -4.06
C LEU A 394 -26.32 8.20 -4.49
N GLY A 395 -27.37 8.60 -3.78
CA GLY A 395 -28.77 8.51 -4.23
C GLY A 395 -29.20 9.83 -4.87
N PRO A 396 -30.36 9.91 -5.56
CA PRO A 396 -30.71 11.06 -6.40
C PRO A 396 -30.82 12.43 -5.70
N GLU A 397 -30.69 12.56 -4.36
CA GLU A 397 -30.89 13.85 -3.67
C GLU A 397 -29.98 14.20 -2.45
N LYS A 398 -28.92 13.47 -2.01
CA LYS A 398 -28.27 13.82 -0.71
C LYS A 398 -26.75 13.64 -0.55
N ALA A 399 -26.08 14.74 -0.20
CA ALA A 399 -24.75 14.82 0.41
C ALA A 399 -24.80 15.08 1.95
N ASP A 400 -25.93 15.56 2.47
CA ASP A 400 -26.06 16.01 3.87
C ASP A 400 -25.96 14.87 4.90
N ASP A 401 -26.38 13.65 4.54
CA ASP A 401 -26.45 12.54 5.48
C ASP A 401 -25.04 12.10 5.96
N ALA A 402 -24.05 12.04 5.06
CA ALA A 402 -22.65 11.73 5.41
C ALA A 402 -22.04 12.74 6.39
N THR A 403 -22.46 14.00 6.27
CA THR A 403 -22.08 15.10 7.15
C THR A 403 -22.66 14.92 8.53
N GLU A 404 -23.97 14.71 8.63
CA GLU A 404 -24.67 14.55 9.91
C GLU A 404 -24.05 13.40 10.73
N TRP A 405 -23.67 12.29 10.08
CA TRP A 405 -23.04 11.17 10.78
C TRP A 405 -21.64 11.47 11.32
N ALA A 406 -20.84 12.24 10.59
CA ALA A 406 -19.55 12.69 11.10
C ALA A 406 -19.71 13.62 12.34
N VAL A 407 -20.84 14.35 12.44
CA VAL A 407 -21.15 15.20 13.62
C VAL A 407 -21.49 14.35 14.86
N GLU A 408 -22.18 13.22 14.67
CA GLU A 408 -22.64 12.39 15.79
C GLU A 408 -21.53 11.55 16.44
N VAL A 409 -20.38 11.43 15.79
CA VAL A 409 -19.23 10.72 16.37
C VAL A 409 -18.66 11.51 17.52
N THR A 410 -18.62 10.88 18.69
CA THR A 410 -17.95 11.43 19.86
C THR A 410 -16.89 10.43 20.32
N ARG A 411 -15.93 10.91 21.12
CA ARG A 411 -14.97 10.00 21.78
C ARG A 411 -15.67 8.90 22.59
N ALA A 412 -16.83 9.21 23.18
CA ALA A 412 -17.61 8.26 23.96
C ALA A 412 -18.20 7.14 23.09
N SER A 413 -18.77 7.48 21.92
CA SER A 413 -19.32 6.46 21.00
C SER A 413 -18.22 5.56 20.44
N LEU A 414 -17.06 6.13 20.07
CA LEU A 414 -15.92 5.33 19.58
C LEU A 414 -15.43 4.31 20.60
N ARG A 415 -15.31 4.70 21.87
CA ARG A 415 -14.86 3.79 22.92
C ARG A 415 -15.88 2.70 23.21
N GLN A 416 -17.17 3.05 23.21
CA GLN A 416 -18.26 2.09 23.38
C GLN A 416 -18.20 1.01 22.28
N ASP A 417 -18.08 1.41 21.02
CA ASP A 417 -18.03 0.48 19.87
C ASP A 417 -16.73 -0.33 19.83
N ALA A 418 -15.62 0.26 20.28
CA ALA A 418 -14.37 -0.47 20.47
C ALA A 418 -14.44 -1.52 21.60
N GLY A 419 -15.44 -1.46 22.49
CA GLY A 419 -15.54 -2.31 23.67
C GLY A 419 -14.59 -1.89 24.81
N VAL A 420 -14.23 -0.61 24.87
CA VAL A 420 -13.31 -0.04 25.86
C VAL A 420 -14.11 0.73 26.92
N GLU A 421 -14.15 0.24 28.16
CA GLU A 421 -14.83 0.93 29.27
C GLU A 421 -14.08 2.21 29.69
N GLU A 422 -14.81 3.29 30.00
CA GLU A 422 -14.26 4.49 30.66
C GLU A 422 -13.75 4.15 32.06
N HIS A 423 -12.47 3.81 32.17
CA HIS A 423 -11.79 3.77 33.47
C HIS A 423 -11.51 5.19 33.94
N GLY A 424 -12.48 5.83 34.62
CA GLY A 424 -12.22 7.13 35.25
C GLY A 424 -13.40 8.00 35.66
N ARG A 425 -14.44 7.47 36.32
CA ARG A 425 -15.27 8.26 37.23
C ARG A 425 -15.57 7.46 38.50
N THR A 426 -14.66 7.53 39.46
CA THR A 426 -15.04 7.38 40.87
C THR A 426 -15.69 8.70 41.31
N VAL A 427 -16.87 8.56 41.92
CA VAL A 427 -17.78 9.58 42.48
C VAL A 427 -17.08 10.76 43.15
#